data_AF-M6VL68-F1
#
_entry.id   AF-M6VL68-F1
#
_cell.length_a   1.000
_cell.length_b   1.000
_cell.length_c   1.000
_cell.angle_alpha   90.00
_cell.angle_beta   90.00
_cell.angle_gamma   90.00
#
_symmetry.space_group_name_H-M   'P 1'
#
loop_
_entity.id
_entity.type
_entity.pdbx_description
1 polymer ?
#
loop_
_entity_poly.entity_id
_entity_poly.type
_entity_poly.pdbx_seq_one_letter_code
_entity_poly.pdbx_strand_id
1 'polypeptide(L)'
;MITHDGINPEAKLLKYILNKKNGAIIGEPDQNHEINEDFVSLRANFILPFVYRETLFGFLAVSNIPKDSVRQDLSFLSGKCGIAVHNHILSSQVAENKKYRKELETAGKIRKFLEAAEPPMIGNIRIEILSREPGELLEFLNSEGDETYFVILKLGITNQVSVLVLCYILGVLYSARTSRSVQNLSHIKHLVESYLKEISWNEEYDLLVGVIRRSENTISLKTSGKNFKVHRNSNFGKNLLSTGWEVEENIENDPLVITWKNRTMISIHDLRFPS
;
A
#
# COMPACT_ATOMS: atom_id res chain seq x y z
N MET A 1 1.10 2.09 23.23
CA MET A 1 1.83 2.67 22.08
C MET A 1 3.21 2.03 22.08
N ILE A 2 3.39 0.99 21.27
CA ILE A 2 4.68 0.31 21.11
C ILE A 2 5.28 0.95 19.86
N THR A 3 6.24 1.86 20.04
CA THR A 3 6.89 2.57 18.94
C THR A 3 7.78 1.59 18.17
N HIS A 4 7.58 1.53 16.84
CA HIS A 4 8.37 0.77 15.88
C HIS A 4 9.76 1.37 15.61
N ASP A 5 10.31 2.12 16.57
CA ASP A 5 11.67 2.63 16.43
C ASP A 5 12.60 1.47 16.74
N GLY A 6 13.22 0.95 15.67
CA GLY A 6 14.37 0.07 15.80
C GLY A 6 15.40 0.69 16.76
N ILE A 7 16.17 -0.17 17.43
CA ILE A 7 17.22 0.25 18.36
C ILE A 7 18.13 1.27 17.64
N ASN A 8 18.13 2.53 18.09
CA ASN A 8 19.01 3.55 17.53
C ASN A 8 20.48 3.11 17.72
N PRO A 9 21.22 2.79 16.65
CA PRO A 9 22.59 2.27 16.74
C PRO A 9 23.57 3.29 17.33
N GLU A 10 23.20 4.58 17.33
CA GLU A 10 24.01 5.65 17.90
C GLU A 10 23.71 5.96 19.36
N ALA A 11 22.71 5.30 19.96
CA ALA A 11 22.34 5.51 21.36
C ALA A 11 23.55 5.29 22.28
N LYS A 12 23.85 6.28 23.14
CA LYS A 12 24.94 6.24 24.13
C LYS A 12 24.89 4.96 24.97
N LEU A 13 23.68 4.54 25.38
CA LEU A 13 23.42 3.33 26.14
C LEU A 13 23.80 2.05 25.36
N LEU A 14 23.45 1.98 24.07
CA LEU A 14 23.77 0.81 23.24
C LEU A 14 25.28 0.63 23.07
N LYS A 15 26.00 1.72 22.75
CA LYS A 15 27.46 1.72 22.63
C LYS A 15 28.13 1.32 23.93
N TYR A 16 27.62 1.80 25.06
CA TYR A 16 28.09 1.42 26.39
C TYR A 16 27.92 -0.08 26.67
N ILE A 17 26.71 -0.61 26.43
CA ILE A 17 26.40 -2.02 26.67
C ILE A 17 27.25 -2.95 25.77
N LEU A 18 27.44 -2.59 24.49
CA LEU A 18 28.28 -3.37 23.56
C LEU A 18 29.76 -3.42 23.97
N ASN A 19 30.27 -2.38 24.65
CA ASN A 19 31.63 -2.32 25.16
C ASN A 19 31.82 -3.12 26.47
N LYS A 20 30.73 -3.55 27.12
CA LYS A 20 30.74 -4.30 28.39
C LYS A 20 30.34 -5.76 28.19
N LYS A 21 30.92 -6.44 27.18
CA LYS A 21 30.60 -7.85 26.82
C LYS A 21 30.70 -8.85 27.99
N ASN A 22 31.54 -8.56 28.98
CA ASN A 22 31.74 -9.39 30.18
C ASN A 22 30.93 -8.92 31.40
N GLY A 23 30.02 -7.97 31.19
CA GLY A 23 29.22 -7.30 32.21
C GLY A 23 29.87 -6.06 32.80
N ALA A 24 29.06 -5.27 33.49
CA ALA A 24 29.47 -4.01 34.13
C ALA A 24 28.80 -3.88 35.50
N ILE A 25 29.57 -3.46 36.51
CA ILE A 25 29.03 -3.03 37.81
C ILE A 25 28.53 -1.61 37.64
N ILE A 26 27.32 -1.31 38.09
CA ILE A 26 26.73 0.03 37.99
C ILE A 26 27.26 0.90 39.14
N GLY A 27 27.68 2.13 38.82
CA GLY A 27 28.17 3.09 39.83
C GLY A 27 29.69 3.14 40.05
N GLU A 28 30.49 2.52 39.17
CA GLU A 28 31.95 2.71 39.19
C GLU A 28 32.35 4.14 38.73
N PRO A 29 33.42 4.74 39.30
CA PRO A 29 33.82 6.13 39.06
C PRO A 29 34.18 6.47 37.61
N ASP A 30 34.47 5.47 36.77
CA ASP A 30 34.83 5.64 35.34
C ASP A 30 33.63 5.50 34.37
N GLN A 31 32.39 5.53 34.87
CA GLN A 31 31.19 5.27 34.08
C GLN A 31 30.34 6.52 33.81
N ASN A 32 29.69 6.54 32.64
CA ASN A 32 28.91 7.67 32.14
C ASN A 32 27.70 7.96 33.05
N HIS A 33 27.65 9.13 33.68
CA HIS A 33 26.70 9.45 34.75
C HIS A 33 25.22 9.30 34.33
N GLU A 34 24.90 9.66 33.08
CA GLU A 34 23.55 9.53 32.49
C GLU A 34 23.07 8.07 32.44
N ILE A 35 23.99 7.12 32.17
CA ILE A 35 23.64 5.69 32.03
C ILE A 35 23.42 5.04 33.41
N ASN A 36 24.15 5.50 34.43
CA ASN A 36 23.98 5.00 35.80
C ASN A 36 22.59 5.36 36.34
N GLU A 37 22.03 6.53 36.01
CA GLU A 37 20.69 6.92 36.46
C GLU A 37 19.60 5.99 35.91
N ASP A 38 19.69 5.60 34.63
CA ASP A 38 18.76 4.65 34.01
C ASP A 38 18.75 3.30 34.75
N PHE A 39 19.91 2.79 35.16
CA PHE A 39 20.03 1.50 35.87
C PHE A 39 19.71 1.57 37.37
N VAL A 40 19.93 2.73 38.00
CA VAL A 40 19.51 2.99 39.38
C VAL A 40 17.98 2.91 39.50
N SER A 41 17.24 3.40 38.50
CA SER A 41 15.78 3.29 38.46
C SER A 41 15.29 1.83 38.45
N LEU A 42 16.08 0.93 37.86
CA LEU A 42 15.81 -0.52 37.78
C LEU A 42 16.32 -1.31 39.00
N ARG A 43 16.92 -0.64 40.01
CA ARG A 43 17.59 -1.26 41.16
C ARG A 43 18.63 -2.31 40.74
N ALA A 44 19.30 -2.07 39.62
CA ALA A 44 20.31 -2.97 39.06
C ALA A 44 21.71 -2.52 39.48
N ASN A 45 22.48 -3.44 40.07
CA ASN A 45 23.87 -3.19 40.47
C ASN A 45 24.87 -3.85 39.53
N PHE A 46 24.41 -4.75 38.65
CA PHE A 46 25.23 -5.37 37.62
C PHE A 46 24.39 -5.62 36.36
N ILE A 47 24.99 -5.36 35.20
CA ILE A 47 24.40 -5.66 33.90
C ILE A 47 25.26 -6.69 33.17
N LEU A 48 24.60 -7.61 32.46
CA LEU A 48 25.26 -8.59 31.60
C LEU A 48 24.59 -8.64 30.23
N PRO A 49 25.23 -8.10 29.18
CA PRO A 49 24.63 -8.09 27.85
C PRO A 49 24.62 -9.47 27.17
N PHE A 50 23.64 -9.66 26.29
CA PHE A 50 23.52 -10.80 25.40
C PHE A 50 23.96 -10.35 24.02
N VAL A 51 25.21 -10.61 23.66
CA VAL A 51 25.74 -10.27 22.34
C VAL A 51 25.96 -11.54 21.54
N TYR A 52 25.38 -11.63 20.35
CA TYR A 52 25.67 -12.69 19.40
C TYR A 52 26.06 -12.08 18.06
N ARG A 53 27.22 -12.48 17.52
CA ARG A 53 27.81 -11.93 16.29
C ARG A 53 27.71 -10.39 16.23
N GLU A 54 28.11 -9.73 17.32
CA GLU A 54 28.17 -8.26 17.46
C GLU A 54 26.81 -7.54 17.52
N THR A 55 25.69 -8.27 17.47
CA THR A 55 24.34 -7.73 17.67
C THR A 55 23.94 -7.90 19.14
N LEU A 56 23.45 -6.82 19.79
CA LEU A 56 22.87 -6.89 21.13
C LEU A 56 21.43 -7.40 21.06
N PHE A 57 21.15 -8.52 21.72
CA PHE A 57 19.80 -9.10 21.82
C PHE A 57 19.06 -8.69 23.09
N GLY A 58 19.77 -8.16 24.08
CA GLY A 58 19.24 -7.73 25.38
C GLY A 58 20.33 -7.73 26.44
N PHE A 59 19.95 -7.59 27.71
CA PHE A 59 20.86 -7.70 28.85
C PHE A 59 20.12 -8.20 30.11
N LEU A 60 20.82 -8.90 30.99
CA LEU A 60 20.35 -9.19 32.35
C LEU A 60 20.74 -8.02 33.24
N ALA A 61 19.78 -7.47 33.97
CA ALA A 61 20.02 -6.51 35.04
C ALA A 61 19.75 -7.19 36.37
N VAL A 62 20.76 -7.24 37.25
CA VAL A 62 20.67 -7.93 38.54
C VAL A 62 21.07 -7.01 39.68
N SER A 63 20.36 -7.12 40.80
CA SER A 63 20.61 -6.29 41.99
C SER A 63 21.81 -6.76 42.81
N ASN A 64 22.33 -7.98 42.59
CA ASN A 64 23.51 -8.48 43.29
C ASN A 64 24.64 -8.72 42.28
N ILE A 65 25.83 -8.20 42.58
CA ILE A 65 27.02 -8.46 41.77
C ILE A 65 27.37 -9.95 41.89
N PRO A 66 27.39 -10.71 40.79
CA PRO A 66 27.65 -12.14 40.85
C PRO A 66 29.10 -12.43 41.22
N LYS A 67 29.31 -13.47 42.04
CA LYS A 67 30.64 -14.00 42.35
C LYS A 67 31.29 -14.57 41.09
N ASP A 68 32.61 -14.51 40.98
CA ASP A 68 33.36 -15.00 39.82
C ASP A 68 33.08 -16.47 39.50
N SER A 69 32.84 -17.30 40.52
CA SER A 69 32.52 -18.72 40.35
C SER A 69 31.19 -19.00 39.62
N VAL A 70 30.28 -18.03 39.57
CA VAL A 70 28.93 -18.16 38.95
C VAL A 70 28.82 -17.34 37.66
N ARG A 71 29.85 -16.54 37.33
CA ARG A 71 29.83 -15.63 36.18
C ARG A 71 29.75 -16.39 34.85
N GLN A 72 30.38 -17.56 34.75
CA GLN A 72 30.33 -18.41 33.55
C GLN A 72 28.93 -19.01 33.35
N ASP A 73 28.29 -19.49 34.42
CA ASP A 73 26.93 -20.03 34.37
C ASP A 73 25.90 -18.96 34.02
N LEU A 74 26.07 -17.75 34.57
CA LEU A 74 25.25 -16.59 34.21
C LEU A 74 25.44 -16.17 32.75
N SER A 75 26.66 -16.21 32.22
CA SER A 75 26.94 -15.95 30.81
C SER A 75 26.31 -17.01 29.89
N PHE A 76 26.28 -18.27 30.32
CA PHE A 76 25.61 -19.33 29.58
C PHE A 76 24.08 -19.19 29.60
N LEU A 77 23.50 -18.89 30.77
CA LEU A 77 22.08 -18.62 30.92
C LEU A 77 21.66 -17.40 30.11
N SER A 78 22.47 -16.34 30.14
CA SER A 78 22.23 -15.11 29.39
C SER A 78 22.22 -15.35 27.87
N GLY A 79 23.14 -16.18 27.37
CA GLY A 79 23.14 -16.65 25.98
C GLY A 79 21.88 -17.42 25.60
N LYS A 80 21.41 -18.35 26.47
CA LYS A 80 20.16 -19.09 26.24
C LYS A 80 18.93 -18.17 26.21
N CYS A 81 18.85 -17.20 27.12
CA CYS A 81 17.77 -16.21 27.13
C CYS A 81 17.78 -15.36 25.86
N GLY A 82 18.95 -14.91 25.39
CA GLY A 82 19.09 -14.17 24.14
C GLY A 82 18.57 -14.94 22.93
N ILE A 83 18.89 -16.23 22.81
CA ILE A 83 18.38 -17.10 21.74
C ILE A 83 16.86 -17.30 21.84
N ALA A 84 16.33 -17.49 23.06
CA ALA A 84 14.89 -17.66 23.27
C ALA A 84 14.10 -16.40 22.86
N VAL A 85 14.58 -15.21 23.25
CA VAL A 85 13.99 -13.93 22.85
C VAL A 85 14.08 -13.74 21.34
N HIS A 86 15.22 -14.04 20.73
CA HIS A 86 15.38 -13.95 19.27
C HIS A 86 14.42 -14.89 18.53
N ASN A 87 14.31 -16.14 18.95
CA ASN A 87 13.39 -17.11 18.36
C ASN A 87 11.92 -16.70 18.55
N HIS A 88 11.58 -16.12 19.70
CA HIS A 88 10.23 -15.58 19.93
C HIS A 88 9.92 -14.42 18.97
N ILE A 89 10.85 -13.47 18.80
CA ILE A 89 10.70 -12.34 17.87
C ILE A 89 10.53 -12.85 16.44
N LEU A 90 11.42 -13.75 15.99
CA LEU A 90 11.34 -14.35 14.65
C LEU A 90 10.03 -15.11 14.44
N SER A 91 9.61 -15.91 15.43
CA SER A 91 8.37 -16.68 15.34
C SER A 91 7.15 -15.77 15.28
N SER A 92 7.13 -14.69 16.07
CA SER A 92 6.08 -13.66 16.02
C SER A 92 6.02 -12.99 14.64
N GLN A 93 7.17 -12.58 14.09
CA GLN A 93 7.24 -12.00 12.75
C GLN A 93 6.78 -12.97 11.66
N VAL A 94 7.11 -14.26 11.76
CA VAL A 94 6.62 -15.28 10.82
C VAL A 94 5.11 -15.48 10.93
N ALA A 95 4.56 -15.47 12.15
CA ALA A 95 3.12 -15.58 12.37
C ALA A 95 2.36 -14.35 11.84
N GLU A 96 2.87 -13.15 12.08
CA GLU A 96 2.34 -11.90 11.51
C GLU A 96 2.39 -11.91 9.98
N ASN A 97 3.52 -12.32 9.38
CA ASN A 97 3.61 -12.47 7.93
C ASN A 97 2.58 -13.46 7.36
N LYS A 98 2.35 -14.59 8.05
CA LYS A 98 1.29 -15.54 7.64
C LYS A 98 -0.10 -14.91 7.75
N LYS A 99 -0.37 -14.12 8.79
CA LYS A 99 -1.63 -13.39 8.96
C LYS A 99 -1.83 -12.38 7.83
N TYR A 100 -0.82 -11.56 7.53
CA TYR A 100 -0.87 -10.60 6.42
C TYR A 100 -1.10 -11.27 5.06
N ARG A 101 -0.43 -12.39 4.78
CA ARG A 101 -0.69 -13.17 3.56
C ARG A 101 -2.15 -13.61 3.44
N LYS A 102 -2.76 -14.05 4.53
CA LYS A 102 -4.18 -14.46 4.54
C LYS A 102 -5.13 -13.26 4.34
N GLU A 103 -4.81 -12.11 4.95
CA GLU A 103 -5.54 -10.86 4.74
C GLU A 103 -5.47 -10.41 3.27
N LEU A 104 -4.29 -10.52 2.65
CA LEU A 104 -4.07 -10.22 1.24
C LEU A 104 -4.85 -11.14 0.30
N GLU A 105 -4.84 -12.45 0.56
CA GLU A 105 -5.66 -13.40 -0.19
C GLU A 105 -7.16 -13.07 -0.07
N THR A 106 -7.59 -12.65 1.12
CA THR A 106 -8.98 -12.26 1.39
C THR A 106 -9.33 -10.97 0.64
N ALA A 107 -8.45 -9.96 0.65
CA ALA A 107 -8.64 -8.73 -0.10
C ALA A 107 -8.74 -8.98 -1.61
N GLY A 108 -7.90 -9.87 -2.15
CA GLY A 108 -8.00 -10.28 -3.55
C GLY A 108 -9.33 -10.97 -3.89
N LYS A 109 -9.89 -11.76 -2.97
CA LYS A 109 -11.22 -12.37 -3.14
C LYS A 109 -12.34 -11.34 -3.07
N ILE A 110 -12.29 -10.42 -2.10
CA ILE A 110 -13.26 -9.32 -1.95
C ILE A 110 -13.26 -8.46 -3.21
N ARG A 111 -12.08 -8.12 -3.75
CA ARG A 111 -11.98 -7.36 -4.99
C ARG A 111 -12.65 -8.04 -6.16
N LYS A 112 -12.36 -9.33 -6.37
CA LYS A 112 -13.01 -10.13 -7.43
C LYS A 112 -14.52 -10.24 -7.26
N PHE A 113 -15.01 -10.16 -6.02
CA PHE A 113 -16.43 -10.20 -5.72
C PHE A 113 -17.11 -8.84 -5.98
N LEU A 114 -16.42 -7.74 -5.68
CA LEU A 114 -16.95 -6.39 -5.82
C LEU A 114 -16.82 -5.85 -7.25
N GLU A 115 -15.69 -6.06 -7.93
CA GLU A 115 -15.51 -5.60 -9.30
C GLU A 115 -16.44 -6.37 -10.24
N ALA A 116 -17.24 -5.65 -11.03
CA ALA A 116 -18.07 -6.29 -12.05
C ALA A 116 -17.19 -7.07 -13.04
N ALA A 117 -17.61 -8.30 -13.35
CA ALA A 117 -16.88 -9.18 -14.26
C ALA A 117 -16.85 -8.61 -15.69
N GLU A 118 -17.92 -7.93 -16.09
CA GLU A 118 -18.08 -7.30 -17.39
C GLU A 118 -18.61 -5.86 -17.22
N PRO A 119 -18.23 -4.92 -18.11
CA PRO A 119 -18.81 -3.59 -18.14
C PRO A 119 -20.33 -3.65 -18.38
N PRO A 120 -21.11 -2.71 -17.81
CA PRO A 120 -22.53 -2.62 -18.10
C PRO A 120 -22.78 -2.20 -19.55
N MET A 121 -23.88 -2.69 -20.13
CA MET A 121 -24.43 -2.13 -21.37
C MET A 121 -25.11 -0.80 -21.07
N ILE A 122 -24.77 0.26 -21.81
CA ILE A 122 -25.32 1.62 -21.58
C ILE A 122 -26.18 2.00 -22.79
N GLY A 123 -27.46 1.64 -22.76
CA GLY A 123 -28.33 1.76 -23.93
C GLY A 123 -27.82 0.89 -25.09
N ASN A 124 -27.41 1.52 -26.19
CA ASN A 124 -26.79 0.83 -27.33
C ASN A 124 -25.26 0.87 -27.30
N ILE A 125 -24.66 1.51 -26.29
CA ILE A 125 -23.21 1.62 -26.15
C ILE A 125 -22.71 0.36 -25.47
N ARG A 126 -21.85 -0.38 -26.19
CA ARG A 126 -21.15 -1.56 -25.69
C ARG A 126 -19.72 -1.19 -25.35
N ILE A 127 -19.28 -1.66 -24.18
CA ILE A 127 -17.91 -1.54 -23.72
C ILE A 127 -17.32 -2.94 -23.65
N GLU A 128 -16.21 -3.17 -24.34
CA GLU A 128 -15.50 -4.45 -24.31
C GLU A 128 -14.18 -4.30 -23.58
N ILE A 129 -13.90 -5.22 -22.65
CA ILE A 129 -12.59 -5.33 -22.02
C ILE A 129 -11.70 -6.17 -22.95
N LEU A 130 -10.69 -5.53 -23.54
CA LEU A 130 -9.74 -6.16 -24.44
C LEU A 130 -8.53 -6.71 -23.68
N SER A 131 -8.11 -6.06 -22.59
CA SER A 131 -7.11 -6.61 -21.68
C SER A 131 -7.18 -6.00 -20.27
N ARG A 132 -6.80 -6.78 -19.25
CA ARG A 132 -6.79 -6.37 -17.84
C ARG A 132 -5.62 -6.99 -17.09
N GLU A 133 -4.91 -6.19 -16.29
CA GLU A 133 -3.84 -6.65 -15.40
C GLU A 133 -4.23 -6.59 -13.92
N PRO A 134 -3.57 -7.36 -13.03
CA PRO A 134 -3.87 -7.35 -11.59
C PRO A 134 -3.74 -5.98 -10.91
N GLY A 135 -2.91 -5.07 -11.44
CA GLY A 135 -2.73 -3.72 -10.89
C GLY A 135 -3.71 -2.67 -11.41
N GLU A 136 -4.85 -3.09 -11.95
CA GLU A 136 -5.82 -2.22 -12.64
C GLU A 136 -7.21 -2.32 -12.04
N LEU A 137 -7.71 -1.20 -11.56
CA LEU A 137 -9.11 -1.05 -11.20
C LEU A 137 -9.85 -0.44 -12.39
N LEU A 138 -10.87 -1.15 -12.87
CA LEU A 138 -11.84 -0.67 -13.85
C LEU A 138 -13.22 -0.82 -13.22
N GLU A 139 -13.89 0.31 -12.96
CA GLU A 139 -15.18 0.33 -12.25
C GLU A 139 -16.16 1.31 -12.88
N PHE A 140 -17.45 0.95 -12.88
CA PHE A 140 -18.55 1.74 -13.44
C PHE A 140 -19.53 2.18 -12.34
N LEU A 141 -19.74 3.49 -12.23
CA LEU A 141 -20.57 4.13 -11.21
C LEU A 141 -21.83 4.69 -11.89
N ASN A 142 -22.98 4.09 -11.59
CA ASN A 142 -24.34 4.45 -12.08
C ASN A 142 -24.67 4.06 -13.53
N SER A 143 -25.08 2.82 -13.76
CA SER A 143 -25.56 2.32 -15.06
C SER A 143 -27.07 2.52 -15.32
N GLU A 144 -27.85 2.94 -14.32
CA GLU A 144 -29.32 3.04 -14.43
C GLU A 144 -29.81 4.42 -14.92
N GLY A 145 -28.93 5.43 -14.95
CA GLY A 145 -29.25 6.80 -15.35
C GLY A 145 -28.92 7.13 -16.81
N ASP A 146 -28.98 8.42 -17.15
CA ASP A 146 -28.49 8.91 -18.45
C ASP A 146 -26.98 9.05 -18.49
N GLU A 147 -26.37 9.39 -17.34
CA GLU A 147 -24.93 9.46 -17.17
C GLU A 147 -24.41 8.20 -16.48
N THR A 148 -23.42 7.55 -17.09
CA THR A 148 -22.66 6.46 -16.49
C THR A 148 -21.21 6.88 -16.34
N TYR A 149 -20.77 7.00 -15.09
CA TYR A 149 -19.39 7.33 -14.78
C TYR A 149 -18.53 6.06 -14.75
N PHE A 150 -17.25 6.18 -15.05
CA PHE A 150 -16.31 5.08 -14.91
C PHE A 150 -14.91 5.58 -14.53
N VAL A 151 -14.15 4.67 -13.92
CA VAL A 151 -12.79 4.92 -13.43
C VAL A 151 -11.87 3.82 -13.92
N ILE A 152 -10.72 4.20 -14.46
CA ILE A 152 -9.57 3.32 -14.75
C ILE A 152 -8.38 3.81 -13.95
N LEU A 153 -7.99 3.08 -12.91
CA LEU A 153 -6.81 3.38 -12.11
C LEU A 153 -5.75 2.30 -12.36
N LYS A 154 -4.58 2.73 -12.84
CA LYS A 154 -3.38 1.90 -13.00
C LYS A 154 -2.33 2.30 -11.98
N LEU A 155 -1.96 1.38 -11.11
CA LEU A 155 -0.79 1.56 -10.24
C LEU A 155 0.49 1.16 -10.98
N GLY A 156 1.55 1.96 -10.82
CA GLY A 156 2.85 1.74 -11.45
C GLY A 156 3.54 0.46 -10.96
N ILE A 157 3.36 0.14 -9.68
CA ILE A 157 3.81 -1.12 -9.08
C ILE A 157 2.63 -2.10 -9.00
N THR A 158 2.87 -3.33 -9.45
CA THR A 158 1.91 -4.44 -9.38
C THR A 158 2.38 -5.48 -8.37
N ASN A 159 2.00 -5.30 -7.11
CA ASN A 159 2.33 -6.21 -6.02
C ASN A 159 1.13 -6.43 -5.08
N GLN A 160 1.29 -7.20 -4.00
CA GLN A 160 0.21 -7.49 -3.07
C GLN A 160 -0.36 -6.23 -2.39
N VAL A 161 0.49 -5.22 -2.12
CA VAL A 161 0.06 -3.93 -1.55
C VAL A 161 -0.84 -3.18 -2.55
N SER A 162 -0.50 -3.21 -3.84
CA SER A 162 -1.31 -2.58 -4.90
C SER A 162 -2.74 -3.12 -4.91
N VAL A 163 -2.94 -4.42 -4.62
CA VAL A 163 -4.28 -5.01 -4.53
C VAL A 163 -5.08 -4.41 -3.37
N LEU A 164 -4.47 -4.25 -2.19
CA LEU A 164 -5.14 -3.62 -1.03
C LEU A 164 -5.56 -2.19 -1.33
N VAL A 165 -4.69 -1.42 -1.98
CA VAL A 165 -4.96 -0.05 -2.38
C VAL A 165 -6.16 -0.01 -3.34
N LEU A 166 -6.17 -0.85 -4.36
CA LEU A 166 -7.29 -0.93 -5.31
C LEU A 166 -8.60 -1.33 -4.61
N CYS A 167 -8.56 -2.27 -3.65
CA CYS A 167 -9.73 -2.61 -2.84
C CYS A 167 -10.25 -1.42 -2.02
N TYR A 168 -9.34 -0.68 -1.41
CA TYR A 168 -9.69 0.48 -0.60
C TYR A 168 -10.35 1.57 -1.45
N ILE A 169 -9.74 1.91 -2.59
CA ILE A 169 -10.29 2.87 -3.54
C ILE A 169 -11.66 2.41 -4.07
N LEU A 170 -11.82 1.12 -4.39
CA LEU A 170 -13.11 0.57 -4.79
C LEU A 170 -14.18 0.74 -3.71
N GLY A 171 -13.85 0.47 -2.44
CA GLY A 171 -14.74 0.71 -1.30
C GLY A 171 -15.14 2.19 -1.15
N VAL A 172 -14.19 3.10 -1.33
CA VAL A 172 -14.44 4.56 -1.35
C VAL A 172 -15.41 4.94 -2.46
N LEU A 173 -15.20 4.44 -3.68
CA LEU A 173 -16.08 4.72 -4.82
C LEU A 173 -17.52 4.23 -4.58
N TYR A 174 -17.70 3.04 -4.00
CA TYR A 174 -19.02 2.53 -3.64
C TYR A 174 -19.68 3.32 -2.52
N SER A 175 -18.92 3.72 -1.50
CA SER A 175 -19.44 4.60 -0.45
C SER A 175 -19.91 5.93 -1.05
N ALA A 176 -19.11 6.52 -1.94
CA ALA A 176 -19.43 7.78 -2.60
C ALA A 176 -20.64 7.67 -3.54
N ARG A 177 -20.88 6.50 -4.15
CA ARG A 177 -22.06 6.24 -4.99
C ARG A 177 -23.37 6.38 -4.22
N THR A 178 -23.39 6.01 -2.93
CA THR A 178 -24.60 6.08 -2.10
C THR A 178 -24.93 7.51 -1.65
N SER A 179 -23.92 8.39 -1.58
CA SER A 179 -24.13 9.83 -1.42
C SER A 179 -24.50 10.46 -2.76
N ARG A 180 -25.45 11.41 -2.78
CA ARG A 180 -25.85 12.19 -3.98
C ARG A 180 -24.71 13.08 -4.56
N SER A 181 -23.45 12.83 -4.20
CA SER A 181 -22.28 13.67 -4.45
C SER A 181 -21.45 13.29 -5.68
N VAL A 182 -21.75 12.18 -6.36
CA VAL A 182 -21.13 11.88 -7.67
C VAL A 182 -21.77 12.78 -8.73
N GLN A 183 -21.33 14.04 -8.78
CA GLN A 183 -21.96 15.09 -9.60
C GLN A 183 -21.10 15.56 -10.79
N ASN A 184 -19.83 15.13 -10.88
CA ASN A 184 -18.97 15.44 -12.04
C ASN A 184 -17.67 14.61 -12.03
N LEU A 185 -16.99 14.58 -13.19
CA LEU A 185 -15.69 13.92 -13.38
C LEU A 185 -14.61 14.42 -12.43
N SER A 186 -14.58 15.74 -12.18
CA SER A 186 -13.55 16.35 -11.33
C SER A 186 -13.66 15.88 -9.89
N HIS A 187 -14.87 15.63 -9.40
CA HIS A 187 -15.13 15.12 -8.06
C HIS A 187 -14.64 13.68 -7.94
N ILE A 188 -14.97 12.79 -8.89
CA ILE A 188 -14.49 11.40 -8.87
C ILE A 188 -12.97 11.35 -8.94
N LYS A 189 -12.38 12.13 -9.84
CA LYS A 189 -10.92 12.24 -9.96
C LYS A 189 -10.30 12.70 -8.64
N HIS A 190 -10.80 13.79 -8.07
CA HIS A 190 -10.27 14.33 -6.82
C HIS A 190 -10.46 13.35 -5.65
N LEU A 191 -11.58 12.64 -5.61
CA LEU A 191 -11.86 11.60 -4.62
C LEU A 191 -10.79 10.50 -4.68
N VAL A 192 -10.52 9.93 -5.85
CA VAL A 192 -9.48 8.88 -5.98
C VAL A 192 -8.11 9.43 -5.58
N GLU A 193 -7.75 10.63 -6.05
CA GLU A 193 -6.44 11.24 -5.78
C GLU A 193 -6.25 11.62 -4.30
N SER A 194 -7.29 12.12 -3.63
CA SER A 194 -7.23 12.49 -2.22
C SER A 194 -7.03 11.26 -1.34
N TYR A 195 -7.71 10.15 -1.65
CA TYR A 195 -7.56 8.90 -0.91
C TYR A 195 -6.23 8.20 -1.19
N LEU A 196 -5.69 8.28 -2.41
CA LEU A 196 -4.30 7.85 -2.68
C LEU A 196 -3.29 8.65 -1.85
N LYS A 197 -3.53 9.96 -1.66
CA LYS A 197 -2.71 10.81 -0.79
C LYS A 197 -2.89 10.46 0.70
N GLU A 198 -4.11 10.18 1.15
CA GLU A 198 -4.42 9.81 2.53
C GLU A 198 -3.67 8.54 2.96
N ILE A 199 -3.63 7.53 2.09
CA ILE A 199 -2.89 6.28 2.34
C ILE A 199 -1.38 6.42 2.08
N SER A 200 -0.90 7.65 1.81
CA SER A 200 0.51 7.95 1.51
C SER A 200 1.08 7.12 0.36
N TRP A 201 0.30 6.93 -0.71
CA TRP A 201 0.78 6.27 -1.92
C TRP A 201 1.78 7.18 -2.66
N ASN A 202 3.06 6.83 -2.59
CA ASN A 202 4.16 7.63 -3.14
C ASN A 202 4.65 7.14 -4.51
N GLU A 203 4.13 6.03 -5.00
CA GLU A 203 4.52 5.44 -6.27
C GLU A 203 3.72 6.04 -7.43
N GLU A 204 4.25 5.91 -8.65
CA GLU A 204 3.55 6.37 -9.86
C GLU A 204 2.17 5.70 -10.02
N TYR A 205 1.21 6.47 -10.52
CA TYR A 205 -0.09 5.97 -10.95
C TYR A 205 -0.57 6.77 -12.17
N ASP A 206 -1.40 6.15 -12.99
CA ASP A 206 -2.21 6.84 -13.98
C ASP A 206 -3.69 6.62 -13.63
N LEU A 207 -4.50 7.66 -13.78
CA LEU A 207 -5.92 7.64 -13.50
C LEU A 207 -6.67 8.25 -14.67
N LEU A 208 -7.63 7.51 -15.22
CA LEU A 208 -8.59 8.02 -16.19
C LEU A 208 -9.98 7.94 -15.56
N VAL A 209 -10.72 9.03 -15.60
CA VAL A 209 -12.14 9.06 -15.26
C VAL A 209 -12.93 9.46 -16.50
N GLY A 210 -14.09 8.86 -16.68
CA GLY A 210 -14.96 9.18 -17.79
C GLY A 210 -16.43 9.14 -17.43
N VAL A 211 -17.25 9.79 -18.25
CA VAL A 211 -18.70 9.79 -18.16
C VAL A 211 -19.25 9.57 -19.55
N ILE A 212 -20.15 8.62 -19.68
CA ILE A 212 -20.87 8.30 -20.90
C ILE A 212 -22.27 8.88 -20.73
N ARG A 213 -22.68 9.78 -21.62
CA ARG A 213 -24.03 10.36 -21.66
C ARG A 213 -24.84 9.66 -22.73
N ARG A 214 -25.77 8.82 -22.31
CA ARG A 214 -26.52 7.94 -23.20
C ARG A 214 -27.41 8.71 -24.17
N SER A 215 -28.09 9.75 -23.71
CA SER A 215 -28.98 10.56 -24.55
C SER A 215 -28.23 11.32 -25.66
N GLU A 216 -27.04 11.81 -25.35
CA GLU A 216 -26.18 12.58 -26.25
C GLU A 216 -25.25 11.70 -27.10
N ASN A 217 -25.07 10.44 -26.70
CA ASN A 217 -24.09 9.52 -27.28
C ASN A 217 -22.65 10.05 -27.21
N THR A 218 -22.35 10.78 -26.14
CA THR A 218 -21.03 11.40 -25.91
C THR A 218 -20.31 10.73 -24.76
N ILE A 219 -18.98 10.87 -24.78
CA ILE A 219 -18.10 10.49 -23.69
C ILE A 219 -17.21 11.67 -23.33
N SER A 220 -17.22 12.07 -22.06
CA SER A 220 -16.26 13.04 -21.54
C SER A 220 -15.22 12.32 -20.69
N LEU A 221 -13.96 12.70 -20.84
CA LEU A 221 -12.80 12.02 -20.28
C LEU A 221 -11.86 13.02 -19.60
N LYS A 222 -11.30 12.63 -18.46
CA LYS A 222 -10.25 13.39 -17.78
C LYS A 222 -9.19 12.43 -17.24
N THR A 223 -7.93 12.79 -17.42
CA THR A 223 -6.80 11.93 -17.06
C THR A 223 -5.80 12.63 -16.13
N SER A 224 -5.20 11.85 -15.25
CA SER A 224 -3.95 12.12 -14.53
C SER A 224 -2.92 11.10 -14.97
N GLY A 225 -1.69 11.57 -15.19
CA GLY A 225 -0.64 10.76 -15.79
C GLY A 225 -0.64 10.84 -17.32
N LYS A 226 0.38 10.25 -17.94
CA LYS A 226 0.73 10.46 -19.37
C LYS A 226 0.56 9.20 -20.21
N ASN A 227 0.31 8.05 -19.58
CA ASN A 227 0.34 6.78 -20.28
C ASN A 227 -0.99 6.41 -20.92
N PHE A 228 -2.11 7.01 -20.48
CA PHE A 228 -3.40 6.83 -21.14
C PHE A 228 -3.44 7.58 -22.47
N LYS A 229 -3.94 6.89 -23.49
CA LYS A 229 -4.29 7.48 -24.78
C LYS A 229 -5.68 7.00 -25.18
N VAL A 230 -6.40 7.87 -25.87
CA VAL A 230 -7.68 7.55 -26.49
C VAL A 230 -7.56 7.84 -27.97
N HIS A 231 -8.00 6.92 -28.80
CA HIS A 231 -7.96 7.09 -30.24
C HIS A 231 -9.16 6.37 -30.86
N ARG A 232 -9.45 6.70 -32.11
CA ARG A 232 -10.39 5.94 -32.91
C ARG A 232 -9.73 4.66 -33.41
N ASN A 233 -10.50 3.62 -33.67
CA ASN A 233 -9.97 2.36 -34.18
C ASN A 233 -9.34 2.53 -35.57
N SER A 234 -9.91 3.40 -36.41
CA SER A 234 -9.32 3.71 -37.73
C SER A 234 -8.03 4.53 -37.69
N ASN A 235 -7.73 5.22 -36.57
CA ASN A 235 -6.60 6.14 -36.47
C ASN A 235 -5.92 6.10 -35.10
N PHE A 236 -5.13 5.06 -34.86
CA PHE A 236 -4.31 4.88 -33.66
C PHE A 236 -3.21 5.95 -33.48
N GLY A 237 -2.87 6.70 -34.55
CA GLY A 237 -1.81 7.71 -34.51
C GLY A 237 -2.22 9.01 -33.80
N LYS A 238 -3.52 9.29 -33.72
CA LYS A 238 -4.05 10.52 -33.12
C LYS A 238 -4.57 10.26 -31.70
N ASN A 239 -3.85 10.76 -30.70
CA ASN A 239 -4.37 10.80 -29.33
C ASN A 239 -5.40 11.93 -29.19
N LEU A 240 -6.58 11.59 -28.70
CA LEU A 240 -7.69 12.50 -28.42
C LEU A 240 -7.61 13.07 -27.00
N LEU A 241 -6.91 12.40 -26.07
CA LEU A 241 -6.75 12.92 -24.71
C LEU A 241 -5.78 14.10 -24.64
N SER A 242 -6.11 15.04 -23.77
CA SER A 242 -5.23 16.09 -23.30
C SER A 242 -5.03 15.95 -21.78
N THR A 243 -3.78 16.04 -21.31
CA THR A 243 -3.50 15.89 -19.88
C THR A 243 -4.02 17.09 -19.11
N GLY A 244 -4.82 16.85 -18.05
CA GLY A 244 -5.36 17.90 -17.18
C GLY A 244 -6.63 18.59 -17.69
N TRP A 245 -6.99 18.44 -18.96
CA TRP A 245 -8.21 18.98 -19.55
C TRP A 245 -9.29 17.90 -19.66
N GLU A 246 -10.54 18.35 -19.60
CA GLU A 246 -11.67 17.50 -19.96
C GLU A 246 -11.81 17.49 -21.49
N VAL A 247 -11.93 16.30 -22.06
CA VAL A 247 -12.13 16.09 -23.50
C VAL A 247 -13.46 15.41 -23.70
N GLU A 248 -14.25 15.91 -24.64
CA GLU A 248 -15.53 15.33 -25.03
C GLU A 248 -15.46 14.80 -26.46
N GLU A 249 -15.96 13.58 -26.66
CA GLU A 249 -15.95 12.88 -27.94
C GLU A 249 -17.32 12.22 -28.19
N ASN A 250 -17.73 12.15 -29.45
CA ASN A 250 -18.91 11.39 -29.85
C ASN A 250 -18.61 9.89 -29.90
N ILE A 251 -19.55 9.06 -29.50
CA ILE A 251 -19.50 7.62 -29.76
C ILE A 251 -20.15 7.41 -31.13
N GLU A 252 -19.37 6.94 -32.10
CA GLU A 252 -19.80 6.82 -33.50
C GLU A 252 -19.54 5.38 -33.98
N ASN A 253 -19.71 5.11 -35.28
CA ASN A 253 -19.42 3.80 -35.88
C ASN A 253 -17.98 3.36 -35.61
N ASP A 254 -17.04 4.31 -35.63
CA ASP A 254 -15.62 4.03 -35.38
C ASP A 254 -15.37 3.98 -33.86
N PRO A 255 -15.07 2.79 -33.30
CA PRO A 255 -14.94 2.61 -31.87
C PRO A 255 -13.89 3.53 -31.26
N LEU A 256 -14.20 4.08 -30.09
CA LEU A 256 -13.21 4.70 -29.23
C LEU A 256 -12.45 3.61 -28.50
N VAL A 257 -11.13 3.68 -28.57
CA VAL A 257 -10.24 2.70 -27.98
C VAL A 257 -9.36 3.41 -26.96
N ILE A 258 -9.36 2.88 -25.73
CA ILE A 258 -8.50 3.37 -24.65
C ILE A 258 -7.31 2.43 -24.52
N THR A 259 -6.12 3.00 -24.60
CA THR A 259 -4.85 2.31 -24.41
C THR A 259 -4.12 2.85 -23.19
N TRP A 260 -3.33 1.99 -22.57
CA TRP A 260 -2.31 2.38 -21.60
C TRP A 260 -0.95 1.95 -22.12
N LYS A 261 -0.04 2.92 -22.29
CA LYS A 261 1.21 2.76 -23.04
C LYS A 261 0.93 2.25 -24.45
N ASN A 262 1.21 0.97 -24.71
CA ASN A 262 0.98 0.29 -26.00
C ASN A 262 -0.07 -0.82 -25.89
N ARG A 263 -0.72 -0.98 -24.74
CA ARG A 263 -1.67 -2.06 -24.48
C ARG A 263 -3.09 -1.54 -24.59
N THR A 264 -3.90 -2.20 -25.40
CA THR A 264 -5.31 -1.88 -25.57
C THR A 264 -6.12 -2.42 -24.41
N MET A 265 -6.80 -1.52 -23.68
CA MET A 265 -7.53 -1.88 -22.45
C MET A 265 -9.00 -2.13 -22.73
N ILE A 266 -9.67 -1.11 -23.28
CA ILE A 266 -11.11 -1.16 -23.55
C ILE A 266 -11.43 -0.56 -24.91
N SER A 267 -12.49 -1.07 -25.53
CA SER A 267 -13.14 -0.45 -26.70
C SER A 267 -14.57 -0.05 -26.33
N ILE A 268 -15.04 1.06 -26.89
CA ILE A 268 -16.36 1.63 -26.69
C ILE A 268 -16.96 1.89 -28.06
N HIS A 269 -18.10 1.28 -28.35
CA HIS A 269 -18.77 1.42 -29.64
C HIS A 269 -20.29 1.41 -29.48
N ASP A 270 -20.98 2.00 -30.45
CA ASP A 270 -22.43 2.04 -30.50
C ASP A 270 -22.97 0.95 -31.43
N LEU A 271 -23.76 0.04 -30.86
CA LEU A 271 -24.34 -1.12 -31.55
C LEU A 271 -25.36 -0.74 -32.63
N ARG A 272 -25.85 0.50 -32.67
CA ARG A 272 -26.70 0.99 -33.78
C ARG A 272 -25.96 0.96 -35.11
N PHE A 273 -24.64 0.97 -35.06
CA PHE A 273 -23.78 1.02 -36.21
C PHE A 273 -22.88 -0.22 -36.23
N PRO A 274 -23.28 -1.30 -36.93
CA PRO A 274 -22.46 -2.49 -37.00
C PRO A 274 -21.11 -2.19 -37.65
N SER A 275 -20.06 -2.70 -36.99
CA SER A 275 -18.64 -2.59 -37.39
C SER A 275 -18.32 -3.36 -38.67
#